data_AF-A0A955V0W2-F1
#
_entry.id   AF-A0A955V0W2-F1
#
_cell.length_a   1.000
_cell.length_b   1.000
_cell.length_c   1.000
_cell.angle_alpha   90.00
_cell.angle_beta   90.00
_cell.angle_gamma   90.00
#
_symmetry.space_group_name_H-M   'P 1'
#
loop_
_entity.id
_entity.type
_entity.pdbx_description
1 polymer ?
#
loop_
_entity_poly.entity_id
_entity_poly.type
_entity_poly.pdbx_seq_one_letter_code
_entity_poly.pdbx_strand_id
1 'polypeptide(L)' 'MIESILVGTDGSEAAASAERFAISLAARLRARIAACTVVEDRDVRAPDDGGLGTPGFPDAALATYYRARAEATAR' A
#
# COMPACT_ATOMS: atom_id res chain seq x y z
N MET A 1 23.97 -9.01 9.28
CA MET A 1 22.66 -9.59 9.65
C MET A 1 21.59 -8.64 9.12
N ILE A 2 20.43 -9.14 8.67
CA ILE A 2 19.33 -8.27 8.21
C ILE A 2 18.60 -7.72 9.43
N GLU A 3 18.56 -6.39 9.58
CA GLU A 3 17.94 -5.70 10.72
C GLU A 3 16.55 -5.13 10.40
N SER A 4 16.26 -4.92 9.12
CA SER A 4 14.99 -4.38 8.63
C SER A 4 14.56 -5.02 7.31
N ILE A 5 13.25 -5.20 7.14
CA ILE A 5 12.60 -5.71 5.92
C ILE A 5 11.57 -4.66 5.45
N LEU A 6 11.64 -4.29 4.17
CA LEU A 6 10.60 -3.52 3.49
C LEU A 6 9.79 -4.47 2.60
N VAL A 7 8.48 -4.49 2.77
CA VAL A 7 7.54 -5.27 1.96
C VAL A 7 6.81 -4.35 1.01
N GLY A 8 7.11 -4.47 -0.29
CA GLY A 8 6.28 -3.86 -1.33
C GLY A 8 5.02 -4.71 -1.54
N THR A 9 3.86 -4.09 -1.47
CA THR A 9 2.58 -4.73 -1.79
C THR A 9 1.72 -3.88 -2.71
N ASP A 10 1.12 -4.51 -3.71
CA ASP A 10 0.08 -3.92 -4.56
C ASP A 10 -1.34 -4.20 -4.02
N GLY A 11 -1.44 -4.86 -2.86
CA GLY A 11 -2.70 -5.23 -2.23
C GLY A 11 -3.50 -6.30 -2.98
N SER A 12 -2.93 -6.97 -3.99
CA SER A 12 -3.57 -8.07 -4.71
C SER A 12 -3.69 -9.34 -3.87
N GLU A 13 -4.59 -10.26 -4.23
CA GLU A 13 -4.65 -11.57 -3.58
C GLU A 13 -3.35 -12.36 -3.74
N ALA A 14 -2.64 -12.19 -4.87
CA ALA A 14 -1.35 -12.81 -5.10
C ALA A 14 -0.28 -12.28 -4.13
N ALA A 15 -0.30 -10.98 -3.82
CA ALA A 15 0.62 -10.37 -2.87
C ALA A 15 0.42 -10.83 -1.41
N ALA A 16 -0.79 -11.25 -1.03
CA ALA A 16 -1.10 -11.69 0.34
C ALA A 16 -0.21 -12.85 0.84
N SER A 17 0.23 -13.73 -0.06
CA SER A 17 1.17 -14.81 0.30
C SER A 17 2.59 -14.30 0.55
N ALA A 18 3.04 -13.30 -0.22
CA ALA A 18 4.35 -12.68 -0.05
C ALA A 18 4.42 -11.84 1.23
N GLU A 19 3.33 -11.11 1.56
CA GLU A 19 3.20 -10.35 2.80
C GLU A 19 3.33 -11.26 4.04
N ARG A 20 2.57 -12.36 4.08
CA ARG A 20 2.62 -13.34 5.17
C ARG A 20 4.01 -13.96 5.32
N PHE A 21 4.66 -14.27 4.20
CA PHE A 21 6.03 -14.78 4.22
C PHE A 21 7.00 -13.75 4.82
N ALA A 22 6.91 -12.48 4.40
CA ALA A 22 7.77 -11.43 4.91
C ALA A 22 7.59 -11.18 6.42
N ILE A 23 6.36 -11.23 6.93
CA ILE A 23 6.07 -11.18 8.37
C ILE A 23 6.76 -12.34 9.09
N SER A 24 6.60 -13.57 8.58
CA SER A 24 7.22 -14.76 9.17
C SER A 24 8.76 -14.69 9.17
N LEU A 25 9.33 -14.13 8.10
CA LEU A 25 10.77 -13.95 7.94
C LEU A 25 11.30 -12.90 8.93
N ALA A 26 10.62 -11.75 9.05
CA ALA A 26 10.98 -10.71 10.02
C ALA A 26 10.97 -11.25 11.45
N ALA A 27 9.94 -12.03 11.82
CA ALA A 27 9.84 -12.65 13.14
C ALA A 27 11.02 -13.60 13.43
N ARG A 28 11.40 -14.45 12.47
CA ARG A 28 12.55 -15.36 12.61
C ARG A 28 13.88 -14.63 12.73
N LEU A 29 14.04 -13.53 12.01
CA LEU A 29 15.25 -12.73 12.01
C LEU A 29 15.30 -11.70 13.13
N ARG A 30 14.20 -11.52 13.89
CA ARG A 30 14.01 -10.40 14.83
C ARG A 30 14.27 -9.04 14.18
N ALA A 31 13.92 -8.93 12.90
CA ALA A 31 14.08 -7.71 12.11
C ALA A 31 12.84 -6.82 12.24
N ARG A 32 13.02 -5.50 12.13
CA ARG A 32 11.90 -4.56 11.98
C ARG A 32 11.27 -4.76 10.60
N ILE A 33 9.97 -4.59 10.49
CA ILE A 33 9.26 -4.70 9.21
C ILE A 33 8.46 -3.44 8.94
N ALA A 34 8.49 -2.97 7.70
CA ALA A 34 7.63 -1.92 7.17
C ALA A 34 7.00 -2.41 5.87
N ALA A 35 5.75 -2.02 5.63
CA ALA A 35 5.06 -2.29 4.37
C ALA A 35 4.86 -0.98 3.60
N CYS A 36 4.95 -1.04 2.28
CA CYS A 36 4.73 0.08 1.37
C CYS A 36 3.86 -0.38 0.20
N THR A 37 2.88 0.43 -0.16
CA THR A 37 2.13 0.29 -1.40
C THR A 37 2.35 1.53 -2.24
N VAL A 38 2.60 1.35 -3.53
CA VAL A 38 2.77 2.44 -4.48
C VAL A 38 1.45 2.60 -5.21
N VAL A 39 0.84 3.76 -5.03
CA VAL A 39 -0.35 4.15 -5.77
C VAL A 39 0.12 4.94 -6.98
N GLU A 40 -0.12 4.39 -8.17
CA GLU A 40 0.24 5.05 -9.42
C GLU A 40 -0.69 6.23 -9.66
N ASP A 41 -0.12 7.42 -9.87
CA ASP A 41 -0.87 8.66 -10.08
C ASP A 41 -1.90 8.51 -11.22
N ARG A 42 -1.60 7.73 -12.26
CA ARG A 42 -2.50 7.49 -13.40
C ARG A 42 -3.80 6.75 -13.05
N ASP A 43 -3.79 5.96 -11.98
CA ASP A 43 -4.92 5.11 -11.59
C ASP A 43 -5.87 5.87 -10.67
N VAL A 44 -5.41 6.99 -10.15
CA VAL A 44 -6.11 7.72 -9.10
C VAL A 44 -6.36 9.16 -9.53
N ARG A 45 -5.36 9.91 -9.98
CA ARG A 45 -5.58 11.28 -10.43
C ARG A 45 -6.48 11.33 -11.67
N ALA A 46 -7.41 12.27 -11.64
CA ALA A 46 -8.12 12.64 -12.84
C ALA A 46 -7.11 13.10 -13.91
N PRO A 47 -7.31 12.77 -15.19
CA PRO A 47 -6.62 13.44 -16.29
C PRO A 47 -6.77 14.96 -16.12
N ASP A 48 -5.77 15.73 -16.58
CA ASP A 48 -5.88 17.20 -16.59
C ASP A 48 -7.23 17.60 -17.19
N ASP A 49 -7.99 18.35 -16.41
CA ASP A 49 -9.44 18.49 -16.58
C ASP A 49 -9.85 19.13 -17.90
N GLY A 50 -8.93 19.78 -18.62
CA GLY A 50 -9.19 20.46 -19.89
C GLY A 50 -10.38 21.43 -19.85
N GLY A 51 -10.86 21.82 -18.65
CA GLY A 51 -12.11 22.58 -18.46
C GLY A 51 -13.42 21.78 -18.36
N LEU A 52 -13.41 20.46 -18.10
CA LEU A 52 -14.60 19.61 -18.00
C LEU A 52 -15.46 19.83 -16.72
N GLY A 53 -14.98 20.63 -15.77
CA GLY A 53 -15.74 20.99 -14.57
C GLY A 53 -16.01 19.83 -13.59
N THR A 54 -15.21 18.76 -13.64
CA THR A 54 -15.35 17.64 -12.70
C THR A 54 -14.86 18.03 -11.31
N PRO A 55 -15.41 17.42 -10.23
CA PRO A 55 -14.88 17.59 -8.89
C PRO A 55 -13.40 17.25 -8.84
N GLY A 56 -12.63 17.99 -8.04
CA GLY A 56 -11.21 17.72 -7.83
C GLY A 56 -10.96 16.30 -7.31
N PHE A 57 -9.78 15.76 -7.60
CA PHE A 57 -9.39 14.42 -7.19
C PHE A 57 -9.44 14.26 -5.65
N PRO A 58 -10.15 13.25 -5.09
CA PRO A 58 -10.38 13.15 -3.64
C PRO A 58 -9.21 12.48 -2.89
N ASP A 59 -8.03 13.12 -2.88
CA ASP A 59 -6.80 12.61 -2.26
C ASP A 59 -7.00 12.11 -0.81
N ALA A 60 -7.70 12.90 0.02
CA ALA A 60 -7.90 12.58 1.43
C ALA A 60 -8.74 11.32 1.66
N ALA A 61 -9.78 11.11 0.84
CA ALA A 61 -10.64 9.93 0.93
C ALA A 61 -9.86 8.67 0.52
N LEU A 62 -9.05 8.79 -0.53
CA LEU A 62 -8.23 7.71 -1.04
C LEU A 62 -7.15 7.28 -0.03
N ALA A 63 -6.45 8.24 0.58
CA ALA A 63 -5.47 7.98 1.63
C ALA A 63 -6.10 7.28 2.85
N THR A 64 -7.34 7.66 3.20
CA THR A 64 -8.10 7.02 4.28
C THR A 64 -8.46 5.57 3.93
N TYR A 65 -8.92 5.32 2.70
CA TYR A 65 -9.24 3.97 2.22
C TYR A 65 -8.02 3.03 2.27
N TYR A 66 -6.88 3.45 1.71
CA TYR A 66 -5.68 2.61 1.69
C TYR A 66 -5.11 2.36 3.08
N ARG A 67 -5.21 3.33 4.00
CA ARG A 67 -4.85 3.13 5.40
C ARG A 67 -5.73 2.08 6.07
N ALA A 68 -7.05 2.18 5.93
CA ALA A 68 -8.00 1.23 6.52
C ALA A 68 -7.78 -0.19 5.96
N ARG A 69 -7.50 -0.31 4.66
CA ARG A 69 -7.14 -1.59 4.03
C ARG A 69 -5.85 -2.16 4.61
N ALA A 70 -4.79 -1.36 4.74
CA ALA A 70 -3.51 -1.81 5.30
C ALA A 70 -3.66 -2.27 6.76
N GLU A 71 -4.44 -1.57 7.58
CA GLU A 71 -4.74 -1.97 8.96
C GLU A 71 -5.51 -3.30 9.05
N ALA A 72 -6.42 -3.56 8.10
CA ALA A 72 -7.16 -4.82 8.05
C ALA A 72 -6.27 -6.01 7.69
N THR A 73 -5.30 -5.84 6.78
CA THR A 73 -4.35 -6.89 6.38
C THR A 73 -3.32 -7.21 7.47
N ALA A 74 -3.02 -6.26 8.37
CA ALA A 74 -2.03 -6.44 9.42
C ALA A 74 -2.54 -7.20 10.67
N ARG A 75 -3.82 -7.61 10.71
CA ARG A 75 -4.40 -8.43 11.78
C ARG A 75 -4.22 -9.92 11.52
#